data_AF-A0A6C0BKH6-F1
#
_entry.id   AF-A0A6C0BKH6-F1
#
_cell.length_a   1.000
_cell.length_b   1.000
_cell.length_c   1.000
_cell.angle_alpha   90.00
_cell.angle_beta   90.00
_cell.angle_gamma   90.00
#
_symmetry.space_group_name_H-M   'P 1'
#
loop_
_entity.id
_entity.type
_entity.pdbx_description
1 polymer ?
#
loop_
_entity_poly.entity_id
_entity_poly.type
_entity_poly.pdbx_seq_one_letter_code
_entity_poly.pdbx_strand_id
1 'polypeptide(L)'
;MESIKDIPSLYFFSYADTNKNIWAFDIRSLSHIQSTGTALSNPYTREPLDERYMNKFRKLSAWLRLRKYPLLYVNGETLTADQIWNQHVLDIFMKMESLGYLMGCTWFHSMSIEDHKLFYKHAFILWSNRLGLSTAEKDSIVPRHAKADSRLFRSVPDVLQLSKHTLRWWQKNSLDLIQSFTTRSTDKTKQSLGALYVLMALVQVSEEAAEAYPWILETVT
;
A
#
# COMPACT_ATOMS: atom_id res chain seq x y z
N MET A 1 14.62 23.40 -13.62
CA MET A 1 13.14 23.32 -13.72
C MET A 1 12.83 22.88 -15.12
N GLU A 2 12.11 21.78 -15.30
CA GLU A 2 11.55 21.44 -16.61
C GLU A 2 10.50 22.50 -16.98
N SER A 3 10.40 22.82 -18.26
CA SER A 3 9.37 23.74 -18.72
C SER A 3 8.00 23.08 -18.55
N ILE A 4 6.99 23.85 -18.12
CA ILE A 4 5.60 23.37 -18.05
C ILE A 4 5.15 22.80 -19.41
N LYS A 5 5.70 23.34 -20.52
CA LYS A 5 5.41 22.91 -21.88
C LYS A 5 5.92 21.50 -22.21
N ASP A 6 6.90 21.01 -21.46
CA ASP A 6 7.53 19.71 -21.70
C ASP A 6 6.77 18.57 -20.98
N ILE A 7 5.84 18.92 -20.08
CA ILE A 7 5.00 17.95 -19.37
C ILE A 7 3.92 17.42 -20.32
N PRO A 8 3.87 16.10 -20.61
CA PRO A 8 2.81 15.55 -21.43
C PRO A 8 1.44 15.78 -20.81
N SER A 9 0.45 16.18 -21.61
CA SER A 9 -0.91 16.50 -21.13
C SER A 9 -1.55 15.36 -20.35
N LEU A 10 -1.23 14.11 -20.70
CA LEU A 10 -1.68 12.90 -20.01
C LEU A 10 -1.24 12.84 -18.54
N TYR A 11 -0.06 13.37 -18.23
CA TYR A 11 0.57 13.31 -16.90
C TYR A 11 0.51 14.64 -16.16
N PHE A 12 -0.17 15.64 -16.72
CA PHE A 12 -0.22 16.97 -16.13
C PHE A 12 -1.01 16.98 -14.82
N PHE A 13 -0.39 17.43 -13.74
CA PHE A 13 -1.03 17.68 -12.46
C PHE A 13 -0.73 19.09 -11.98
N SER A 14 -1.73 19.79 -11.45
CA SER A 14 -1.56 21.13 -10.89
C SER A 14 -2.45 21.39 -9.69
N TYR A 15 -1.99 22.27 -8.81
CA TYR A 15 -2.74 22.75 -7.65
C TYR A 15 -2.33 24.17 -7.24
N ALA A 16 -3.17 24.84 -6.46
CA ALA A 16 -2.86 26.15 -5.88
C ALA A 16 -2.55 25.99 -4.39
N ASP A 17 -1.45 26.58 -3.93
CA ASP A 17 -1.06 26.58 -2.51
C ASP A 17 -1.88 27.60 -1.68
N THR A 18 -1.58 27.68 -0.37
CA THR A 18 -2.21 28.60 0.58
C THR A 18 -1.99 30.07 0.20
N ASN A 19 -0.88 30.38 -0.48
CA ASN A 19 -0.52 31.70 -0.98
C ASN A 19 -1.09 31.97 -2.39
N LYS A 20 -1.94 31.08 -2.92
CA LYS A 20 -2.53 31.13 -4.26
C LYS A 20 -1.52 31.02 -5.41
N ASN A 21 -0.29 30.57 -5.15
CA ASN A 21 0.63 30.23 -6.23
C ASN A 21 0.18 28.92 -6.88
N ILE A 22 0.22 28.88 -8.21
CA ILE A 22 -0.15 27.69 -8.97
C ILE A 22 1.11 26.90 -9.29
N TRP A 23 1.13 25.65 -8.81
CA TRP A 23 2.19 24.70 -9.07
C TRP A 23 1.73 23.67 -10.10
N ALA A 24 2.61 23.32 -11.04
CA ALA A 24 2.38 22.31 -12.06
C ALA A 24 3.52 21.28 -12.04
N PHE A 25 3.15 20.00 -12.14
CA PHE A 25 4.06 18.87 -12.04
C PHE A 25 3.65 17.80 -13.05
N ASP A 26 4.64 17.00 -13.46
CA ASP A 26 4.36 15.67 -13.98
C ASP A 26 3.94 14.77 -12.80
N ILE A 27 2.74 14.18 -12.88
CA ILE A 27 2.21 13.32 -11.81
C ILE A 27 3.10 12.11 -11.54
N ARG A 28 3.86 11.64 -12.54
CA ARG A 28 4.81 10.54 -12.36
C ARG A 28 5.90 10.93 -11.37
N SER A 29 6.39 12.18 -11.41
CA SER A 29 7.40 12.66 -10.45
C SER A 29 6.84 12.67 -9.02
N LEU A 30 5.59 13.09 -8.85
CA LEU A 30 4.89 13.04 -7.56
C LEU A 30 4.65 11.58 -7.10
N SER A 31 4.27 10.70 -8.03
CA SER A 31 4.15 9.25 -7.77
C SER A 31 5.48 8.66 -7.31
N HIS A 32 6.60 9.09 -7.90
CA HIS A 32 7.92 8.65 -7.47
C HIS A 32 8.23 9.08 -6.03
N ILE A 33 7.94 10.34 -5.65
CA ILE A 33 8.11 10.81 -4.27
C ILE A 33 7.23 10.01 -3.30
N GLN A 34 5.98 9.73 -3.66
CA GLN A 34 5.12 8.93 -2.80
C GLN A 34 5.63 7.49 -2.67
N SER A 35 6.17 6.92 -3.75
CA SER A 35 6.69 5.54 -3.75
C SER A 35 7.81 5.32 -2.73
N THR A 36 8.60 6.36 -2.41
CA THR A 36 9.68 6.27 -1.41
C THR A 36 9.16 6.23 0.03
N GLY A 37 7.83 6.21 0.24
CA GLY A 37 7.23 6.26 1.56
C GLY A 37 7.32 7.64 2.18
N THR A 38 7.55 8.69 1.38
CA THR A 38 7.55 10.07 1.86
C THR A 38 6.14 10.65 1.71
N ALA A 39 5.68 11.36 2.74
CA ALA A 39 4.43 12.12 2.65
C ALA A 39 4.51 13.09 1.46
N LEU A 40 3.49 13.07 0.61
CA LEU A 40 3.51 13.87 -0.61
C LEU A 40 3.42 15.36 -0.22
N SER A 41 4.50 16.08 -0.46
CA SER A 41 4.64 17.52 -0.24
C SER A 41 5.10 18.19 -1.53
N ASN A 42 4.93 19.50 -1.61
CA ASN A 42 5.47 20.28 -2.71
C ASN A 42 6.99 20.10 -2.75
N PRO A 43 7.60 19.64 -3.85
CA PRO A 43 9.05 19.48 -3.95
C PRO A 43 9.83 20.80 -3.73
N TYR A 44 9.20 21.94 -3.97
CA TYR A 44 9.82 23.27 -3.88
C TYR A 44 9.59 23.95 -2.52
N THR A 45 8.35 23.93 -2.02
CA THR A 45 8.01 24.60 -0.74
C THR A 45 8.10 23.68 0.46
N ARG A 46 8.12 22.35 0.25
CA ARG A 46 8.01 21.29 1.27
C ARG A 46 6.73 21.32 2.08
N GLU A 47 5.77 22.15 1.68
CA GLU A 47 4.46 22.19 2.31
C GLU A 47 3.65 20.95 1.91
N PRO A 48 2.90 20.34 2.84
CA PRO A 48 2.03 19.21 2.54
C PRO A 48 0.93 19.64 1.56
N LEU A 49 0.49 18.72 0.70
CA LEU A 49 -0.65 18.96 -0.16
C LEU A 49 -1.94 18.83 0.66
N ASP A 50 -2.86 19.79 0.51
CA ASP A 50 -4.19 19.68 1.11
C ASP A 50 -4.91 18.40 0.66
N GLU A 51 -5.76 17.86 1.53
CA GLU A 51 -6.48 16.58 1.28
C GLU A 51 -7.29 16.61 -0.03
N ARG A 52 -7.80 17.79 -0.42
CA ARG A 52 -8.46 17.98 -1.72
C ARG A 52 -7.55 17.63 -2.89
N TYR A 53 -6.30 18.09 -2.86
CA TYR A 53 -5.31 17.87 -3.91
C TYR A 53 -4.70 16.48 -3.83
N MET A 54 -4.55 15.93 -2.61
CA MET A 54 -4.22 14.51 -2.41
C MET A 54 -5.27 13.61 -3.07
N ASN A 55 -6.56 13.88 -2.87
CA ASN A 55 -7.63 13.14 -3.52
C ASN A 55 -7.61 13.30 -5.05
N LYS A 56 -7.31 14.50 -5.56
CA LYS A 56 -7.13 14.74 -7.00
C LYS A 56 -5.97 13.90 -7.56
N PHE A 57 -4.83 13.87 -6.85
CA PHE A 57 -3.68 13.06 -7.19
C PHE A 57 -4.04 11.57 -7.21
N ARG A 58 -4.64 11.04 -6.13
CA ARG A 58 -5.05 9.63 -6.03
C ARG A 58 -5.99 9.22 -7.17
N LYS A 59 -6.97 10.06 -7.51
CA LYS A 59 -7.92 9.80 -8.61
C LYS A 59 -7.23 9.73 -9.96
N LEU A 60 -6.32 10.67 -10.26
CA LEU A 60 -5.60 10.67 -11.53
C LEU A 60 -4.64 9.47 -11.63
N SER A 61 -3.91 9.16 -10.55
CA SER A 61 -3.05 7.97 -10.47
C SER A 61 -3.84 6.67 -10.68
N ALA A 62 -4.99 6.53 -10.02
CA ALA A 62 -5.87 5.37 -10.19
C ALA A 62 -6.40 5.24 -11.63
N TRP A 63 -6.78 6.36 -12.26
CA TRP A 63 -7.25 6.39 -13.65
C TRP A 63 -6.15 5.98 -14.64
N LEU A 64 -4.93 6.49 -14.47
CA LEU A 64 -3.77 6.14 -15.30
C LEU A 64 -3.47 4.64 -15.21
N ARG A 65 -3.50 4.07 -14.00
CA ARG A 65 -3.30 2.63 -13.75
C ARG A 65 -4.39 1.78 -14.38
N LEU A 66 -5.65 2.16 -14.25
CA LEU A 66 -6.78 1.45 -14.85
C LEU A 66 -6.61 1.31 -16.37
N ARG A 67 -6.03 2.35 -17.01
CA ARG A 67 -5.74 2.39 -18.45
C ARG A 67 -4.34 1.89 -18.83
N LYS A 68 -3.60 1.32 -17.87
CA LYS A 68 -2.24 0.76 -18.04
C LYS A 68 -1.21 1.79 -18.53
N TYR A 69 -1.40 3.07 -18.21
CA TYR A 69 -0.36 4.08 -18.42
C TYR A 69 0.71 3.99 -17.32
N PRO A 70 2.00 4.04 -17.66
CA PRO A 70 3.07 3.93 -16.68
C PRO A 70 3.09 5.15 -15.74
N LEU A 71 3.20 4.90 -14.43
CA LEU A 71 3.36 5.92 -13.39
C LEU A 71 4.81 6.11 -12.91
N LEU A 72 5.73 5.29 -13.42
CA LEU A 72 7.14 5.41 -13.10
C LEU A 72 7.75 6.60 -13.83
N TYR A 73 8.28 7.54 -13.05
CA TYR A 73 9.10 8.64 -13.59
C TYR A 73 10.51 8.15 -13.83
N VAL A 74 10.95 8.15 -15.09
CA VAL A 74 12.30 7.74 -15.46
C VAL A 74 13.12 8.99 -15.76
N ASN A 75 13.94 9.43 -14.81
CA ASN A 75 15.02 10.38 -15.07
C ASN A 75 16.25 9.57 -15.53
N GLY A 76 16.28 9.13 -16.80
CA GLY A 76 17.34 8.30 -17.38
C GLY A 76 16.83 7.11 -18.19
N GLU A 77 17.71 6.16 -18.55
CA GLU A 77 17.35 5.00 -19.39
C GLU A 77 16.90 3.75 -18.59
N THR A 78 17.17 3.67 -17.28
CA THR A 78 16.80 2.49 -16.46
C THR A 78 16.38 2.86 -15.04
N LEU A 79 15.37 2.14 -14.52
CA LEU A 79 14.91 2.25 -13.13
C LEU A 79 15.81 1.42 -12.21
N THR A 80 16.09 1.93 -11.01
CA THR A 80 16.80 1.16 -9.99
C THR A 80 15.88 0.07 -9.40
N ALA A 81 16.49 -0.98 -8.84
CA ALA A 81 15.73 -2.05 -8.19
C ALA A 81 14.85 -1.55 -7.03
N ASP A 82 15.30 -0.50 -6.32
CA ASP A 82 14.51 0.12 -5.25
C ASP A 82 13.38 0.99 -5.78
N GLN A 83 13.55 1.69 -6.91
CA GLN A 83 12.45 2.39 -7.56
C GLN A 83 11.34 1.42 -8.00
N ILE A 84 11.71 0.30 -8.63
CA ILE A 84 10.77 -0.73 -9.05
C ILE A 84 10.02 -1.30 -7.85
N TRP A 85 10.74 -1.58 -6.76
CA TRP A 85 10.16 -2.09 -5.53
C TRP A 85 9.20 -1.12 -4.87
N ASN A 86 9.62 0.13 -4.71
CA ASN A 86 8.82 1.18 -4.09
C ASN A 86 7.55 1.44 -4.89
N GLN A 87 7.63 1.41 -6.22
CA GLN A 87 6.45 1.48 -7.07
C GLN A 87 5.52 0.28 -6.85
N HIS A 88 6.07 -0.93 -6.72
CA HIS A 88 5.28 -2.13 -6.45
C HIS A 88 4.53 -2.04 -5.11
N VAL A 89 5.18 -1.54 -4.05
CA VAL A 89 4.52 -1.30 -2.75
C VAL A 89 3.40 -0.27 -2.93
N LEU A 90 3.68 0.86 -3.59
CA LEU A 90 2.69 1.90 -3.85
C LEU A 90 1.48 1.36 -4.62
N ASP A 91 1.70 0.52 -5.63
CA ASP A 91 0.65 -0.09 -6.43
C ASP A 91 -0.30 -0.97 -5.59
N ILE A 92 0.25 -1.74 -4.65
CA ILE A 92 -0.54 -2.58 -3.73
C ILE A 92 -1.35 -1.71 -2.76
N PHE A 93 -0.75 -0.65 -2.22
CA PHE A 93 -1.45 0.27 -1.30
C PHE A 93 -2.54 1.08 -2.01
N MET A 94 -2.31 1.55 -3.24
CA MET A 94 -3.35 2.18 -4.04
C MET A 94 -4.47 1.18 -4.44
N LYS A 95 -4.14 -0.10 -4.61
CA LYS A 95 -5.16 -1.15 -4.83
C LYS A 95 -6.04 -1.30 -3.58
N MET A 96 -5.45 -1.30 -2.39
CA MET A 96 -6.19 -1.28 -1.12
C MET A 96 -7.11 -0.04 -1.03
N GLU A 97 -6.60 1.15 -1.40
CA GLU A 97 -7.42 2.37 -1.44
C GLU A 97 -8.62 2.24 -2.38
N SER A 98 -8.44 1.62 -3.55
CA SER A 98 -9.54 1.38 -4.49
C SER A 98 -10.64 0.43 -3.95
N LEU A 99 -10.37 -0.27 -2.85
CA LEU A 99 -11.31 -1.15 -2.14
C LEU A 99 -12.08 -0.46 -1.01
N GLY A 100 -11.78 0.82 -0.74
CA GLY A 100 -12.57 1.69 0.15
C GLY A 100 -11.86 2.15 1.43
N TYR A 101 -10.58 1.81 1.62
CA TYR A 101 -9.82 2.14 2.82
C TYR A 101 -8.70 3.12 2.48
N LEU A 102 -8.65 4.30 3.09
CA LEU A 102 -7.46 5.16 3.10
C LEU A 102 -6.23 4.35 3.56
N MET A 103 -5.15 4.39 2.78
CA MET A 103 -3.90 3.69 3.11
C MET A 103 -2.69 4.56 2.78
N GLY A 104 -1.71 4.58 3.67
CA GLY A 104 -0.40 5.19 3.42
C GLY A 104 0.67 4.12 3.20
N CYS A 105 1.45 4.22 2.11
CA CYS A 105 2.63 3.37 1.97
C CYS A 105 3.70 3.68 3.04
N THR A 106 3.66 4.87 3.63
CA THR A 106 4.43 5.24 4.82
C THR A 106 4.25 4.22 5.94
N TRP A 107 3.04 3.71 6.15
CA TRP A 107 2.71 2.72 7.19
C TRP A 107 3.48 1.41 7.05
N PHE A 108 3.85 1.05 5.82
CA PHE A 108 4.63 -0.15 5.54
C PHE A 108 6.13 0.14 5.54
N HIS A 109 6.53 1.30 5.02
CA HIS A 109 7.94 1.68 4.94
C HIS A 109 8.54 2.01 6.30
N SER A 110 7.73 2.48 7.26
CA SER A 110 8.16 2.75 8.63
C SER A 110 8.30 1.51 9.51
N MET A 111 7.80 0.35 9.06
CA MET A 111 7.87 -0.89 9.83
C MET A 111 9.29 -1.41 10.00
N SER A 112 9.65 -1.71 11.25
CA SER A 112 10.85 -2.47 11.60
C SER A 112 10.68 -3.97 11.30
N ILE A 113 11.76 -4.74 11.50
CA ILE A 113 11.69 -6.21 11.42
C ILE A 113 10.70 -6.77 12.45
N GLU A 114 10.70 -6.21 13.65
CA GLU A 114 9.81 -6.58 14.75
C GLU A 114 8.35 -6.29 14.38
N ASP A 115 8.07 -5.15 13.75
CA ASP A 115 6.72 -4.79 13.30
C ASP A 115 6.23 -5.75 12.21
N HIS A 116 7.09 -6.15 11.26
CA HIS A 116 6.73 -7.16 10.26
C HIS A 116 6.46 -8.54 10.87
N LYS A 117 7.24 -8.94 11.89
CA LYS A 117 7.01 -10.18 12.64
C LYS A 117 5.66 -10.14 13.36
N LEU A 118 5.34 -9.01 14.00
CA LEU A 118 4.07 -8.80 14.68
C LEU A 118 2.92 -8.79 13.68
N PHE A 119 3.02 -8.03 12.59
CA PHE A 119 2.02 -7.98 11.52
C PHE A 119 1.66 -9.39 11.01
N TYR A 120 2.68 -10.19 10.68
CA TYR A 120 2.47 -11.57 10.24
C TYR A 120 1.76 -12.41 11.30
N LYS A 121 2.15 -12.27 12.57
CA LYS A 121 1.51 -12.98 13.70
C LYS A 121 0.05 -12.55 13.88
N HIS A 122 -0.25 -11.25 13.88
CA HIS A 122 -1.60 -10.73 14.02
C HIS A 122 -2.49 -11.21 12.86
N ALA A 123 -2.00 -11.11 11.61
CA ALA A 123 -2.71 -11.60 10.43
C ALA A 123 -2.95 -13.12 10.50
N PHE A 124 -1.97 -13.91 10.96
CA PHE A 124 -2.10 -15.35 11.13
C PHE A 124 -3.18 -15.71 12.17
N ILE A 125 -3.16 -15.05 13.33
CA ILE A 125 -4.13 -15.30 14.41
C ILE A 125 -5.54 -14.88 13.97
N LEU A 126 -5.66 -13.73 13.31
CA LEU A 126 -6.92 -13.25 12.73
C LEU A 126 -7.50 -14.29 11.77
N TRP A 127 -6.71 -14.69 10.78
CA TRP A 127 -7.12 -15.63 9.74
C TRP A 127 -7.43 -17.02 10.26
N SER A 128 -6.65 -17.52 11.22
CA SER A 128 -6.76 -18.90 11.68
C SER A 128 -7.89 -19.06 12.69
N ASN A 129 -8.00 -18.12 13.64
CA ASN A 129 -8.76 -18.32 14.87
C ASN A 129 -9.82 -17.25 15.09
N ARG A 130 -9.46 -15.96 14.99
CA ARG A 130 -10.31 -14.87 15.50
C ARG A 130 -11.55 -14.61 14.66
N LEU A 131 -11.45 -14.77 13.34
CA LEU A 131 -12.56 -14.45 12.44
C LEU A 131 -13.67 -15.51 12.39
N GLY A 132 -13.45 -16.71 12.94
CA GLY A 132 -14.45 -17.78 12.93
C GLY A 132 -14.88 -18.29 11.54
N LEU A 133 -14.13 -17.95 10.49
CA LEU A 133 -14.50 -18.29 9.10
C LEU A 133 -14.44 -19.80 8.85
N SER A 134 -15.49 -20.31 8.20
CA SER A 134 -15.48 -21.64 7.59
C SER A 134 -14.45 -21.74 6.46
N THR A 135 -14.07 -22.97 6.10
CA THR A 135 -13.14 -23.20 4.99
C THR A 135 -13.66 -22.62 3.67
N ALA A 136 -14.97 -22.72 3.41
CA ALA A 136 -15.58 -22.16 2.21
C ALA A 136 -15.49 -20.63 2.17
N GLU A 137 -15.69 -19.96 3.31
CA GLU A 137 -15.53 -18.50 3.39
C GLU A 137 -14.08 -18.08 3.19
N LYS A 138 -13.14 -18.78 3.83
CA LYS A 138 -11.70 -18.54 3.64
C LYS A 138 -11.31 -18.70 2.16
N ASP A 139 -11.78 -19.75 1.48
CA ASP A 139 -11.54 -19.94 0.05
C ASP A 139 -12.24 -18.88 -0.82
N SER A 140 -13.38 -18.31 -0.38
CA SER A 140 -14.02 -17.21 -1.12
C SER A 140 -13.23 -15.90 -1.09
N ILE A 141 -12.43 -15.69 -0.03
CA ILE A 141 -11.62 -14.48 0.18
C ILE A 141 -10.21 -14.67 -0.38
N VAL A 142 -9.59 -15.79 -0.05
CA VAL A 142 -8.24 -16.16 -0.52
C VAL A 142 -8.30 -17.56 -1.13
N PRO A 143 -8.75 -17.70 -2.40
CA PRO A 143 -8.87 -19.00 -3.04
C PRO A 143 -7.57 -19.77 -3.04
N ARG A 144 -7.60 -21.06 -2.66
CA ARG A 144 -6.42 -21.96 -2.59
C ARG A 144 -5.46 -21.64 -1.43
N HIS A 145 -5.89 -20.95 -0.38
CA HIS A 145 -5.00 -20.54 0.73
C HIS A 145 -4.29 -21.71 1.44
N ALA A 146 -4.80 -22.94 1.32
CA ALA A 146 -4.28 -24.14 1.99
C ALA A 146 -3.42 -25.03 1.07
N LYS A 147 -3.45 -24.80 -0.25
CA LYS A 147 -2.68 -25.61 -1.20
C LYS A 147 -1.19 -25.35 -1.02
N ALA A 148 -0.36 -26.38 -1.17
CA ALA A 148 1.08 -26.29 -0.89
C ALA A 148 1.79 -25.23 -1.75
N ASP A 149 1.38 -25.06 -3.01
CA ASP A 149 1.96 -24.14 -3.98
C ASP A 149 1.53 -22.67 -3.80
N SER A 150 0.46 -22.43 -3.05
CA SER A 150 -0.20 -21.12 -2.93
C SER A 150 -0.66 -20.85 -1.50
N ARG A 151 0.04 -21.46 -0.54
CA ARG A 151 -0.27 -21.37 0.88
C ARG A 151 -0.14 -19.93 1.35
N LEU A 152 -1.18 -19.43 2.01
CA LEU A 152 -1.23 -18.05 2.49
C LEU A 152 -0.18 -17.79 3.58
N PHE A 153 -0.10 -18.69 4.56
CA PHE A 153 0.89 -18.64 5.64
C PHE A 153 1.83 -19.85 5.53
N ARG A 154 3.09 -19.61 5.17
CA ARG A 154 4.05 -20.70 4.90
C ARG A 154 4.56 -21.38 6.16
N SER A 155 4.68 -20.62 7.24
CA SER A 155 5.13 -21.09 8.55
C SER A 155 4.25 -20.55 9.67
N VAL A 156 4.21 -21.25 10.80
CA VAL A 156 3.59 -20.74 12.02
C VAL A 156 4.43 -19.58 12.59
N PRO A 157 3.80 -18.57 13.23
CA PRO A 157 4.50 -17.37 13.71
C PRO A 157 5.70 -17.68 14.62
N ASP A 158 5.55 -18.61 15.58
CA ASP A 158 6.57 -18.88 16.60
C ASP A 158 7.90 -19.35 15.98
N VAL A 159 7.83 -20.20 14.96
CA VAL A 159 9.02 -20.64 14.20
C VAL A 159 9.63 -19.48 13.42
N LEU A 160 8.79 -18.67 12.80
CA LEU A 160 9.25 -17.57 11.97
C LEU A 160 9.86 -16.42 12.78
N GLN A 161 9.40 -16.19 14.00
CA GLN A 161 9.94 -15.15 14.88
C GLN A 161 11.40 -15.42 15.29
N LEU A 162 11.80 -16.68 15.39
CA LEU A 162 13.17 -17.09 15.69
C LEU A 162 14.13 -16.93 14.49
N SER A 163 13.61 -16.68 13.30
CA SER A 163 14.43 -16.52 12.09
C SER A 163 15.19 -15.19 12.07
N LYS A 164 16.41 -15.23 11.52
CA LYS A 164 17.30 -14.07 11.33
C LYS A 164 17.31 -13.62 9.86
N HIS A 165 16.13 -13.30 9.33
CA HIS A 165 15.99 -12.76 7.98
C HIS A 165 16.23 -11.25 7.92
N THR A 166 16.63 -10.74 6.75
CA THR A 166 16.82 -9.31 6.51
C THR A 166 15.48 -8.56 6.45
N LEU A 167 15.49 -7.25 6.65
CA LEU A 167 14.29 -6.41 6.51
C LEU A 167 13.61 -6.60 5.15
N ARG A 168 14.38 -6.60 4.04
CA ARG A 168 13.81 -6.77 2.70
C ARG A 168 13.12 -8.13 2.50
N TRP A 169 13.57 -9.18 3.20
CA TRP A 169 12.88 -10.47 3.19
C TRP A 169 11.52 -10.37 3.90
N TRP A 170 11.47 -9.71 5.06
CA TRP A 170 10.22 -9.49 5.81
C TRP A 170 9.23 -8.60 5.08
N GLN A 171 9.73 -7.54 4.44
CA GLN A 171 8.94 -6.68 3.56
C GLN A 171 8.32 -7.48 2.42
N LYS A 172 9.10 -8.31 1.71
CA LYS A 172 8.56 -9.20 0.65
C LYS A 172 7.45 -10.11 1.16
N ASN A 173 7.68 -10.82 2.28
CA ASN A 173 6.68 -11.74 2.83
C ASN A 173 5.39 -11.00 3.27
N SER A 174 5.55 -9.84 3.90
CA SER A 174 4.39 -9.03 4.35
C SER A 174 3.62 -8.48 3.16
N LEU A 175 4.33 -7.98 2.14
CA LEU A 175 3.71 -7.43 0.93
C LEU A 175 2.99 -8.51 0.11
N ASP A 176 3.58 -9.70 -0.04
CA ASP A 176 2.96 -10.86 -0.69
C ASP A 176 1.68 -11.30 0.04
N LEU A 177 1.69 -11.23 1.37
CA LEU A 177 0.51 -11.53 2.19
C LEU A 177 -0.60 -10.51 1.94
N ILE A 178 -0.28 -9.21 1.99
CA ILE A 178 -1.23 -8.11 1.68
C ILE A 178 -1.81 -8.29 0.27
N GLN A 179 -0.97 -8.54 -0.72
CA GLN A 179 -1.41 -8.76 -2.10
C GLN A 179 -2.34 -9.98 -2.20
N SER A 180 -2.01 -11.07 -1.52
CA SER A 180 -2.81 -12.30 -1.54
C SER A 180 -4.24 -12.08 -1.02
N PHE A 181 -4.39 -11.31 0.08
CA PHE A 181 -5.71 -10.97 0.64
C PHE A 181 -6.57 -10.12 -0.30
N THR A 182 -5.95 -9.34 -1.17
CA THR A 182 -6.61 -8.22 -1.86
C THR A 182 -6.83 -8.47 -3.35
N THR A 183 -6.23 -9.54 -3.89
CA THR A 183 -6.23 -9.81 -5.32
C THR A 183 -6.63 -11.23 -5.71
N ARG A 184 -6.56 -12.22 -4.81
CA ARG A 184 -6.80 -13.63 -5.19
C ARG A 184 -8.27 -13.95 -5.47
N SER A 185 -9.21 -13.32 -4.76
CA SER A 185 -10.63 -13.47 -5.09
C SER A 185 -11.00 -12.68 -6.34
N THR A 186 -11.91 -13.19 -7.16
CA THR A 186 -12.48 -12.45 -8.30
C THR A 186 -13.62 -11.52 -7.89
N ASP A 187 -14.19 -11.71 -6.69
CA ASP A 187 -15.27 -10.90 -6.14
C ASP A 187 -14.70 -9.67 -5.41
N LYS A 188 -15.09 -8.47 -5.87
CA LYS A 188 -14.64 -7.19 -5.28
C LYS A 188 -15.04 -7.05 -3.81
N THR A 189 -16.19 -7.57 -3.40
CA THR A 189 -16.66 -7.56 -2.01
C THR A 189 -15.73 -8.40 -1.13
N LYS A 190 -15.30 -9.56 -1.64
CA LYS A 190 -14.35 -10.43 -0.94
C LYS A 190 -12.94 -9.85 -0.91
N GLN A 191 -12.52 -9.16 -1.98
CA GLN A 191 -11.27 -8.38 -1.96
C GLN A 191 -11.31 -7.27 -0.91
N SER A 192 -12.41 -6.52 -0.82
CA SER A 192 -12.60 -5.49 0.22
C SER A 192 -12.57 -6.09 1.62
N LEU A 193 -13.17 -7.25 1.84
CA LEU A 193 -13.09 -7.96 3.11
C LEU A 193 -11.66 -8.40 3.46
N GLY A 194 -10.89 -8.90 2.48
CA GLY A 194 -9.48 -9.21 2.66
C GLY A 194 -8.64 -7.97 2.99
N ALA A 195 -8.93 -6.83 2.35
CA ALA A 195 -8.31 -5.54 2.68
C ALA A 195 -8.60 -5.11 4.13
N LEU A 196 -9.84 -5.28 4.61
CA LEU A 196 -10.19 -5.04 6.01
C LEU A 196 -9.36 -5.89 6.97
N TYR A 197 -9.17 -7.18 6.67
CA TYR A 197 -8.37 -8.07 7.53
C TYR A 197 -6.89 -7.71 7.57
N VAL A 198 -6.34 -7.26 6.45
CA VAL A 198 -4.99 -6.69 6.42
C VAL A 198 -4.93 -5.43 7.29
N LEU A 199 -5.92 -4.54 7.17
CA LEU A 199 -5.96 -3.31 7.96
C LEU A 199 -6.06 -3.60 9.46
N MET A 200 -6.90 -4.56 9.85
CA MET A 200 -7.00 -5.07 11.23
C MET A 200 -5.66 -5.54 11.80
N ALA A 201 -4.76 -6.09 10.98
CA ALA A 201 -3.42 -6.46 11.42
C ALA A 201 -2.44 -5.27 11.41
N LEU A 202 -2.55 -4.36 10.43
CA LEU A 202 -1.67 -3.19 10.31
C LEU A 202 -1.86 -2.18 11.44
N VAL A 203 -3.10 -1.92 11.87
CA VAL A 203 -3.37 -0.96 12.97
C VAL A 203 -2.73 -1.39 14.31
N GLN A 204 -2.39 -2.67 14.47
CA GLN A 204 -1.73 -3.17 15.68
C GLN A 204 -0.22 -2.91 15.70
N VAL A 205 0.38 -2.51 14.58
CA VAL A 205 1.84 -2.35 14.43
C VAL A 205 2.25 -1.00 13.84
N SER A 206 1.30 -0.23 13.32
CA SER A 206 1.54 1.09 12.74
C SER A 206 0.70 2.12 13.47
N GLU A 207 1.36 3.03 14.17
CA GLU A 207 0.72 4.14 14.89
C GLU A 207 -0.09 5.03 13.94
N GLU A 208 0.50 5.41 12.80
CA GLU A 208 -0.21 6.18 11.76
C GLU A 208 -1.49 5.46 11.26
N ALA A 209 -1.46 4.13 11.13
CA ALA A 209 -2.64 3.36 10.72
C ALA A 209 -3.69 3.30 11.85
N ALA A 210 -3.26 3.15 13.10
CA ALA A 210 -4.13 3.17 14.28
C ALA A 210 -4.85 4.51 14.44
N GLU A 211 -4.14 5.63 14.25
CA GLU A 211 -4.72 6.98 14.27
C GLU A 211 -5.73 7.19 13.16
N ALA A 212 -5.47 6.65 11.96
CA ALA A 212 -6.40 6.72 10.84
C ALA A 212 -7.67 5.87 11.04
N TYR A 213 -7.58 4.79 11.83
CA TYR A 213 -8.68 3.87 12.10
C TYR A 213 -8.81 3.45 13.57
N PRO A 214 -9.13 4.37 14.50
CA PRO A 214 -9.19 4.05 15.93
C PRO A 214 -10.22 2.97 16.25
N TRP A 215 -11.37 3.00 15.58
CA TRP A 215 -12.46 2.03 15.76
C TRP A 215 -12.07 0.60 15.33
N ILE A 216 -11.13 0.44 14.38
CA ILE A 216 -10.61 -0.88 14.03
C ILE A 216 -9.70 -1.37 15.16
N LEU A 217 -8.80 -0.52 15.65
CA LEU A 217 -7.89 -0.85 16.73
C LEU A 217 -8.65 -1.34 17.97
N GLU A 218 -9.71 -0.63 18.37
CA GLU A 218 -10.59 -1.01 19.49
C GLU A 218 -11.22 -2.40 19.31
N THR A 219 -11.54 -2.79 18.07
CA THR A 219 -12.14 -4.10 17.77
C THR A 219 -11.10 -5.24 17.82
N VAL A 220 -9.84 -4.93 17.54
CA VAL A 220 -8.75 -5.91 17.42
C VAL A 220 -7.80 -5.94 18.61
N THR A 221 -7.92 -5.01 19.55
CA THR A 221 -7.29 -5.14 20.86
C THR A 221 -8.08 -6.15 21.72
#